data_AF-A0A975H9S0-F1
#
_entry.id   AF-A0A975H9S0-F1
#
_cell.length_a   1.000
_cell.length_b   1.000
_cell.length_c   1.000
_cell.angle_alpha   90.00
_cell.angle_beta   90.00
_cell.angle_gamma   90.00
#
_symmetry.space_group_name_H-M   'P 1'
#
loop_
_entity.id
_entity.type
_entity.pdbx_description
1 polymer ?
#
loop_
_entity_poly.entity_id
_entity_poly.type
_entity_poly.pdbx_seq_one_letter_code
_entity_poly.pdbx_strand_id
1 'polypeptide(L)'
;MSANDINNLTTVICVTAMVAVMVLMLPWLDRKISSRLGLNLHGGLSSNPDADRLLRIRQRILTLGLAVYMVVFAYLVFFSRTAMTHYSVHVAPLQDLRDAFTTDHGFSDVIRRIFSDGFTEAFRNVRLVRPEDIIQFYLNIVVFIPLGYLLPYVFRWCRQRVRMRPALVCFLLSFLVENIQLMSRRGLYDLDDIIANTIGGIIGEFLYISFAYMLTHPAWKDSLHGYQAWRRQALRKTLYSFRRGIAVSRTVLYTAEPDKVMEFYTGRLGFRLIARLRDKEAGTQVILLQLGRCQAEFRFDPSRPVPEGQELSFYAAKIPSVRERLQTNGIECSPDFEDPCSRRRGFFLTGPDGTRITIYDAN
;
A
#
# COMPACT_ATOMS: atom_id res chain seq x y z
N MET A 1 30.51 -33.48 5.35
CA MET A 1 30.27 -32.05 5.61
C MET A 1 31.55 -31.46 6.17
N SER A 2 32.08 -30.44 5.50
CA SER A 2 33.18 -29.63 6.00
C SER A 2 32.74 -28.84 7.25
N ALA A 3 33.69 -28.36 8.06
CA ALA A 3 33.37 -27.49 9.20
C ALA A 3 32.67 -26.18 8.77
N ASN A 4 32.93 -25.70 7.55
CA ASN A 4 32.24 -24.56 6.96
C ASN A 4 30.78 -24.88 6.63
N ASP A 5 30.47 -26.09 6.16
CA ASP A 5 29.08 -26.50 5.85
C ASP A 5 28.22 -26.50 7.12
N ILE A 6 28.78 -26.94 8.25
CA ILE A 6 28.09 -26.99 9.54
C ILE A 6 27.84 -25.57 10.08
N ASN A 7 28.83 -24.68 9.98
CA ASN A 7 28.67 -23.28 10.38
C ASN A 7 27.64 -22.56 9.51
N ASN A 8 27.71 -22.73 8.18
CA ASN A 8 26.75 -22.12 7.25
C ASN A 8 25.33 -22.62 7.48
N LEU A 9 25.14 -23.93 7.70
CA LEU A 9 23.84 -24.51 8.01
C LEU A 9 23.29 -23.97 9.33
N THR A 10 24.14 -23.84 10.35
CA THR A 10 23.76 -23.28 11.66
C THR A 10 23.33 -21.83 11.51
N THR A 11 24.09 -21.01 10.78
CA THR A 11 23.73 -19.61 10.50
C THR A 11 22.40 -19.51 9.75
N VAL A 12 22.19 -20.32 8.71
CA VAL A 12 20.92 -20.40 7.97
C VAL A 12 19.76 -20.73 8.92
N ILE A 13 19.89 -21.77 9.75
CA ILE A 13 18.83 -22.18 10.67
C ILE A 13 18.52 -21.07 11.69
N CYS A 14 19.56 -20.49 12.30
CA CYS A 14 19.38 -19.43 13.31
C CYS A 14 18.73 -18.18 12.72
N VAL A 15 19.20 -17.72 11.55
CA VAL A 15 18.64 -16.52 10.91
C VAL A 15 17.20 -16.79 10.48
N THR A 16 16.92 -17.92 9.83
CA THR A 16 15.55 -18.29 9.40
C THR A 16 14.60 -18.44 10.59
N ALA A 17 15.04 -19.05 11.69
CA ALA A 17 14.25 -19.15 12.92
C ALA A 17 13.96 -17.76 13.53
N MET A 18 14.94 -16.87 13.57
CA MET A 18 14.76 -15.50 14.03
C MET A 18 13.73 -14.74 13.18
N VAL A 19 13.82 -14.84 11.84
CA VAL A 19 12.84 -14.24 10.93
C VAL A 19 11.45 -14.81 11.17
N ALA A 20 11.31 -16.13 11.30
CA ALA A 20 10.03 -16.78 11.55
C ALA A 20 9.41 -16.32 12.88
N VAL A 21 10.20 -16.26 13.95
CA VAL A 21 9.76 -15.73 15.26
C VAL A 21 9.31 -14.29 15.12
N MET A 22 10.07 -13.44 14.43
CA MET A 22 9.72 -12.03 14.25
C MET A 22 8.40 -11.87 13.45
N VAL A 23 8.25 -12.57 12.33
CA VAL A 23 7.05 -12.48 11.46
C VAL A 23 5.80 -13.03 12.15
N LEU A 24 5.94 -14.05 13.00
CA LEU A 24 4.81 -14.65 13.70
C LEU A 24 4.46 -13.92 15.00
N MET A 25 5.46 -13.54 15.80
CA MET A 25 5.23 -12.93 17.11
C MET A 25 4.89 -11.45 17.03
N LEU A 26 5.53 -10.68 16.14
CA LEU A 26 5.37 -9.23 16.10
C LEU A 26 3.91 -8.81 15.87
N PRO A 27 3.16 -9.37 14.90
CA PRO A 27 1.74 -9.02 14.70
C PRO A 27 0.85 -9.45 15.85
N TRP A 28 1.13 -10.63 16.40
CA TRP A 28 0.35 -11.17 17.50
C TRP A 28 0.51 -10.29 18.74
N LEU A 29 1.75 -9.92 19.05
CA LEU A 29 2.09 -9.05 20.18
C LEU A 29 1.50 -7.65 19.98
N ASP A 30 1.70 -7.07 18.79
CA ASP A 30 1.18 -5.74 18.45
C ASP A 30 -0.36 -5.70 18.53
N ARG A 31 -1.03 -6.73 18.03
CA ARG A 31 -2.49 -6.87 18.14
C ARG A 31 -2.94 -7.01 19.60
N LYS A 32 -2.27 -7.86 20.38
CA LYS A 32 -2.64 -8.13 21.79
C LYS A 32 -2.43 -6.91 22.69
N ILE A 33 -1.35 -6.17 22.49
CA ILE A 33 -1.06 -4.92 23.20
C ILE A 33 -2.06 -3.85 22.76
N SER A 34 -2.26 -3.67 21.45
CA SER A 34 -3.18 -2.67 20.92
C SER A 34 -4.63 -2.91 21.34
N SER A 35 -5.08 -4.17 21.36
CA SER A 35 -6.44 -4.51 21.82
C SER A 35 -6.63 -4.25 23.31
N ARG A 36 -5.61 -4.55 24.15
CA ARG A 36 -5.66 -4.26 25.60
C ARG A 36 -5.65 -2.77 25.89
N LEU A 37 -4.95 -1.99 25.07
CA LEU A 37 -4.84 -0.54 25.21
C LEU A 37 -5.98 0.23 24.50
N GLY A 38 -6.92 -0.45 23.85
CA GLY A 38 -8.04 0.18 23.14
C GLY A 38 -7.62 0.96 21.88
N LEU A 39 -6.49 0.62 21.27
CA LEU A 39 -5.93 1.31 20.11
C LEU A 39 -6.49 0.76 18.79
N ASN A 40 -6.96 1.66 17.93
CA ASN A 40 -7.38 1.33 16.58
C ASN A 40 -6.22 1.57 15.58
N LEU A 41 -5.60 0.49 15.12
CA LEU A 41 -4.48 0.53 14.18
C LEU A 41 -4.89 0.85 12.72
N HIS A 42 -6.19 0.90 12.44
CA HIS A 42 -6.75 0.95 11.08
C HIS A 42 -7.05 2.34 10.55
N GLY A 43 -6.88 3.38 11.38
CA GLY A 43 -7.48 4.68 11.10
C GLY A 43 -8.95 4.63 11.50
N GLY A 44 -9.28 5.30 12.60
CA GLY A 44 -10.59 5.28 13.25
C GLY A 44 -10.45 5.71 14.70
N LEU A 45 -11.56 5.94 15.41
CA LEU A 45 -11.51 6.29 16.83
C LEU A 45 -11.00 5.10 17.64
N SER A 46 -9.98 5.35 18.46
CA SER A 46 -9.54 4.44 19.50
C SER A 46 -10.45 4.64 20.70
N SER A 47 -10.82 3.57 21.41
CA SER A 47 -11.67 3.69 22.61
C SER A 47 -10.95 4.35 23.79
N ASN A 48 -9.62 4.47 23.71
CA ASN A 48 -8.79 5.07 24.73
C ASN A 48 -8.54 6.58 24.46
N PRO A 49 -8.83 7.48 25.41
CA PRO A 49 -8.57 8.92 25.26
C PRO A 49 -7.07 9.26 25.08
N ASP A 50 -6.14 8.42 25.56
CA ASP A 50 -4.69 8.60 25.41
C ASP A 50 -4.12 7.94 24.14
N ALA A 51 -4.98 7.52 23.21
CA ALA A 51 -4.55 6.74 22.05
C ALA A 51 -3.47 7.42 21.20
N ASP A 52 -3.53 8.75 21.03
CA ASP A 52 -2.53 9.49 20.27
C ASP A 52 -1.14 9.47 20.91
N ARG A 53 -1.07 9.47 22.25
CA ARG A 53 0.20 9.32 22.98
C ARG A 53 0.74 7.89 22.82
N LEU A 54 -0.12 6.88 22.97
CA LEU A 54 0.26 5.48 22.87
C LEU A 54 0.67 5.07 21.46
N LEU A 55 -0.02 5.56 20.43
CA LEU A 55 0.36 5.36 19.02
C LEU A 55 1.74 5.97 18.73
N ARG A 56 2.06 7.14 19.30
CA ARG A 56 3.40 7.74 19.19
C ARG A 56 4.48 6.93 19.91
N ILE A 57 4.19 6.40 21.10
CA ILE A 57 5.11 5.51 21.83
C ILE A 57 5.37 4.23 21.04
N ARG A 58 4.31 3.56 20.57
CA ARG A 58 4.40 2.38 19.69
C ARG A 58 5.27 2.67 18.47
N GLN A 59 5.04 3.81 17.81
CA GLN A 59 5.82 4.23 16.66
C GLN A 59 7.31 4.39 17.00
N ARG A 60 7.65 5.00 18.14
CA ARG A 60 9.04 5.15 18.59
C ARG A 60 9.70 3.80 18.89
N ILE A 61 8.98 2.88 19.53
CA ILE A 61 9.48 1.53 19.81
C ILE A 61 9.80 0.78 18.51
N LEU A 62 8.88 0.81 17.53
CA LEU A 62 9.10 0.17 16.23
C LEU A 62 10.27 0.81 15.46
N THR A 63 10.40 2.14 15.49
CA THR A 63 11.53 2.84 14.87
C THR A 63 12.85 2.47 15.55
N LEU A 64 12.89 2.37 16.88
CA LEU A 64 14.08 1.95 17.63
C LEU A 64 14.46 0.50 17.28
N GLY A 65 13.48 -0.41 17.22
CA GLY A 65 13.69 -1.79 16.79
C GLY A 65 14.28 -1.87 15.38
N LEU A 66 13.74 -1.08 14.44
CA LEU A 66 14.30 -0.98 13.08
C LEU A 66 15.73 -0.43 13.10
N ALA A 67 16.03 0.58 13.90
CA ALA A 67 17.38 1.15 14.01
C ALA A 67 18.40 0.12 14.54
N VAL A 68 18.05 -0.62 15.59
CA VAL A 68 18.88 -1.72 16.12
C VAL A 68 19.12 -2.78 15.05
N TYR A 69 18.07 -3.19 14.34
CA TYR A 69 18.19 -4.12 13.22
C TYR A 69 19.12 -3.58 12.11
N MET A 70 19.04 -2.30 11.76
CA MET A 70 19.91 -1.68 10.75
C MET A 70 21.37 -1.65 11.18
N VAL A 71 21.67 -1.51 12.48
CA VAL A 71 23.04 -1.61 13.00
C VAL A 71 23.57 -3.05 12.86
N VAL A 72 22.76 -4.05 13.23
CA VAL A 72 23.13 -5.47 13.06
C VAL A 72 23.32 -5.79 11.58
N PHE A 73 22.43 -5.31 10.72
CA PHE A 73 22.53 -5.47 9.27
C PHE A 73 23.83 -4.86 8.71
N ALA A 74 24.14 -3.61 9.06
CA ALA A 74 25.37 -2.97 8.65
C ALA A 74 26.61 -3.73 9.16
N TYR A 75 26.56 -4.25 10.39
CA TYR A 75 27.63 -5.10 10.93
C TYR A 75 27.82 -6.37 10.09
N LEU A 76 26.74 -7.10 9.82
CA LEU A 76 26.76 -8.32 9.01
C LEU A 76 27.28 -8.04 7.58
N VAL A 77 26.90 -6.93 6.98
CA VAL A 77 27.28 -6.59 5.61
C VAL A 77 28.74 -6.12 5.50
N PHE A 78 29.19 -5.23 6.40
CA PHE A 78 30.50 -4.58 6.26
C PHE A 78 31.64 -5.30 6.99
N PHE A 79 31.34 -6.06 8.04
CA PHE A 79 32.36 -6.65 8.91
C PHE A 79 32.38 -8.18 8.90
N SER A 80 31.42 -8.86 8.25
CA SER A 80 31.45 -10.33 8.13
C SER A 80 32.29 -10.84 6.95
N ARG A 81 32.47 -10.05 5.88
CA ARG A 81 33.29 -10.44 4.72
C ARG A 81 34.75 -10.03 4.93
N THR A 82 35.68 -10.99 4.82
CA THR A 82 37.12 -10.74 4.83
C THR A 82 37.53 -9.95 3.59
N ALA A 83 38.43 -8.98 3.72
CA ALA A 83 38.91 -8.19 2.59
C ALA A 83 39.64 -9.11 1.59
N MET A 84 39.07 -9.28 0.39
CA MET A 84 39.67 -10.07 -0.68
C MET A 84 40.78 -9.28 -1.38
N THR A 85 41.85 -9.98 -1.76
CA THR A 85 43.02 -9.42 -2.46
C THR A 85 42.78 -9.17 -3.96
N HIS A 86 41.73 -9.77 -4.54
CA HIS A 86 41.36 -9.62 -5.94
C HIS A 86 39.96 -8.99 -6.07
N TYR A 87 39.85 -7.98 -6.95
CA TYR A 87 38.59 -7.32 -7.30
C TYR A 87 37.94 -8.04 -8.48
N SER A 88 36.73 -8.56 -8.28
CA SER A 88 35.85 -9.00 -9.37
C SER A 88 34.57 -8.19 -9.39
N VAL A 89 34.02 -7.98 -10.58
CA VAL A 89 32.75 -7.28 -10.79
C VAL A 89 31.84 -8.26 -11.55
N HIS A 90 30.82 -8.76 -10.88
CA HIS A 90 29.79 -9.60 -11.49
C HIS A 90 28.58 -8.73 -11.81
N VAL A 91 28.46 -8.36 -13.09
CA VAL A 91 27.35 -7.55 -13.62
C VAL A 91 26.33 -8.37 -14.37
N ALA A 92 26.63 -9.65 -14.64
CA ALA A 92 25.67 -10.54 -15.27
C ALA A 92 24.65 -11.01 -14.20
N PRO A 93 23.34 -10.88 -14.46
CA PRO A 93 22.32 -11.24 -13.48
C PRO A 93 22.22 -12.76 -13.32
N LEU A 94 22.08 -13.17 -12.06
CA LEU A 94 22.01 -14.56 -11.59
C LEU A 94 23.21 -15.38 -12.05
N GLN A 95 24.39 -14.76 -12.18
CA GLN A 95 25.59 -15.44 -12.62
C GLN A 95 25.98 -16.53 -11.62
N ASP A 96 26.10 -16.22 -10.34
CA ASP A 96 26.53 -17.16 -9.30
C ASP A 96 25.48 -18.25 -9.08
N LEU A 97 24.20 -17.88 -9.15
CA LEU A 97 23.11 -18.84 -9.11
C LEU A 97 23.13 -19.78 -10.33
N ARG A 98 23.37 -19.26 -11.54
CA ARG A 98 23.50 -20.09 -12.76
C ARG A 98 24.72 -21.00 -12.67
N ASP A 99 25.81 -20.47 -12.14
CA ASP A 99 27.09 -21.12 -11.98
C ASP A 99 27.04 -22.25 -10.95
N ALA A 100 26.13 -22.15 -9.97
CA ALA A 100 25.83 -23.22 -9.04
C ALA A 100 25.19 -24.46 -9.68
N PHE A 101 24.59 -24.31 -10.87
CA PHE A 101 23.86 -25.37 -11.57
C PHE A 101 24.46 -25.67 -12.96
N THR A 102 24.95 -26.89 -13.16
CA THR A 102 25.31 -27.33 -14.51
C THR A 102 24.10 -27.94 -15.21
N THR A 103 23.85 -27.49 -16.44
CA THR A 103 22.79 -27.99 -17.32
C THR A 103 23.39 -28.33 -18.68
N ASP A 104 23.00 -29.49 -19.23
CA ASP A 104 23.50 -29.99 -20.51
C ASP A 104 23.21 -29.04 -21.69
N HIS A 105 22.20 -28.18 -21.56
CA HIS A 105 21.75 -27.25 -22.60
C HIS A 105 21.65 -25.78 -22.13
N GLY A 106 22.18 -25.48 -20.95
CA GLY A 106 22.18 -24.14 -20.37
C GLY A 106 20.86 -23.70 -19.71
N PHE A 107 20.91 -22.57 -19.00
CA PHE A 107 19.83 -22.08 -18.14
C PHE A 107 18.56 -21.64 -18.90
N SER A 108 18.70 -21.18 -20.14
CA SER A 108 17.55 -20.80 -20.99
C SER A 108 16.64 -21.99 -21.31
N ASP A 109 17.22 -23.19 -21.42
CA ASP A 109 16.47 -24.41 -21.69
C ASP A 109 15.68 -24.86 -20.47
N VAL A 110 16.20 -24.63 -19.26
CA VAL A 110 15.44 -24.85 -18.01
C VAL A 110 14.22 -23.94 -17.98
N ILE A 111 14.40 -22.64 -18.25
CA ILE A 111 13.28 -21.68 -18.29
C ILE A 111 12.24 -22.13 -19.32
N ARG A 112 12.66 -22.50 -20.53
CA ARG A 112 11.77 -22.97 -21.58
C ARG A 112 10.94 -24.18 -21.12
N ARG A 113 11.60 -25.17 -20.51
CA ARG A 113 10.94 -26.39 -20.01
C ARG A 113 9.98 -26.12 -18.86
N ILE A 114 10.24 -25.14 -17.98
CA ILE A 114 9.28 -24.74 -16.93
C ILE A 114 7.94 -24.32 -17.58
N PHE A 115 8.00 -23.58 -18.69
CA PHE A 115 6.81 -23.09 -19.37
C PHE A 115 6.19 -24.11 -20.35
N SER A 116 6.96 -25.05 -20.89
CA SER A 116 6.45 -26.04 -21.86
C SER A 116 6.10 -27.39 -21.26
N ASP A 117 7.00 -27.97 -20.44
CA ASP A 117 6.99 -29.38 -20.05
C ASP A 117 6.64 -29.56 -18.57
N GLY A 118 6.57 -28.45 -17.82
CA GLY A 118 6.21 -28.40 -16.41
C GLY A 118 7.42 -28.39 -15.48
N PHE A 119 7.18 -27.92 -14.25
CA PHE A 119 8.24 -27.62 -13.28
C PHE A 119 9.15 -28.83 -12.99
N THR A 120 8.57 -30.01 -12.76
CA THR A 120 9.34 -31.21 -12.35
C THR A 120 10.31 -31.68 -13.45
N GLU A 121 9.90 -31.62 -14.72
CA GLU A 121 10.73 -32.10 -15.83
C GLU A 121 11.85 -31.10 -16.17
N ALA A 122 11.62 -29.81 -15.95
CA ALA A 122 12.61 -28.76 -16.16
C ALA A 122 13.86 -28.91 -15.28
N PHE A 123 13.73 -29.49 -14.09
CA PHE A 123 14.83 -29.65 -13.14
C PHE A 123 15.45 -31.07 -13.12
N ARG A 124 14.92 -32.01 -13.91
CA ARG A 124 15.31 -33.44 -13.85
C ARG A 124 16.79 -33.71 -14.14
N ASN A 125 17.42 -32.89 -14.99
CA ASN A 125 18.82 -33.03 -15.38
C ASN A 125 19.71 -31.89 -14.84
N VAL A 126 19.21 -31.11 -13.88
CA VAL A 126 19.98 -30.03 -13.26
C VAL A 126 20.86 -30.63 -12.16
N ARG A 127 22.17 -30.48 -12.28
CA ARG A 127 23.12 -30.91 -11.24
C ARG A 127 23.65 -29.70 -10.48
N LEU A 128 23.69 -29.85 -9.16
CA LEU A 128 24.21 -28.84 -8.24
C LEU A 128 25.72 -29.05 -8.06
N VAL A 129 26.50 -28.04 -8.40
CA VAL A 129 27.98 -28.11 -8.47
C VAL A 129 28.64 -27.18 -7.46
N ARG A 130 28.05 -26.01 -7.18
CA ARG A 130 28.54 -25.08 -6.15
C ARG A 130 27.43 -24.80 -5.11
N PRO A 131 27.28 -25.66 -4.09
CA PRO A 131 26.28 -25.46 -3.03
C PRO A 131 26.48 -24.16 -2.24
N GLU A 132 27.72 -23.67 -2.15
CA GLU A 132 28.07 -22.49 -1.36
C GLU A 132 27.38 -21.23 -1.90
N ASP A 133 27.36 -21.06 -3.23
CA ASP A 133 26.76 -19.90 -3.91
C ASP A 133 25.24 -19.84 -3.68
N ILE A 134 24.58 -21.00 -3.65
CA ILE A 134 23.13 -21.10 -3.34
C ILE A 134 22.86 -20.71 -1.89
N ILE A 135 23.72 -21.15 -0.97
CA ILE A 135 23.59 -20.80 0.46
C ILE A 135 23.78 -19.30 0.66
N GLN A 136 24.76 -18.69 -0.01
CA GLN A 136 24.99 -17.24 0.06
C GLN A 136 23.80 -16.45 -0.52
N PHE A 137 23.33 -16.82 -1.70
CA PHE A 137 22.15 -16.23 -2.32
C PHE A 137 20.91 -16.32 -1.41
N TYR A 138 20.69 -17.47 -0.77
CA TYR A 138 19.61 -17.66 0.20
C TYR A 138 19.77 -16.77 1.44
N LEU A 139 20.97 -16.68 2.02
CA LEU A 139 21.22 -15.86 3.21
C LEU A 139 20.94 -14.38 2.94
N ASN A 140 21.31 -13.88 1.76
CA ASN A 140 21.01 -12.51 1.33
C ASN A 140 19.49 -12.25 1.27
N ILE A 141 18.73 -13.19 0.69
CA ILE A 141 17.26 -13.13 0.71
C ILE A 141 16.74 -13.04 2.15
N VAL A 142 17.12 -13.99 3.01
CA VAL A 142 16.54 -14.11 4.35
C VAL A 142 16.84 -12.89 5.21
N VAL A 143 18.04 -12.32 5.11
CA VAL A 143 18.41 -11.12 5.88
C VAL A 143 17.49 -9.95 5.53
N PHE A 144 17.04 -9.79 4.28
CA PHE A 144 16.16 -8.70 3.86
C PHE A 144 14.66 -8.93 4.11
N ILE A 145 14.22 -10.17 4.39
CA ILE A 145 12.81 -10.47 4.71
C ILE A 145 12.32 -9.63 5.92
N PRO A 146 13.03 -9.59 7.06
CA PRO A 146 12.68 -8.74 8.18
C PRO A 146 12.53 -7.25 7.83
N LEU A 147 13.44 -6.73 7.00
CA LEU A 147 13.41 -5.33 6.59
C LEU A 147 12.15 -5.02 5.78
N GLY A 148 11.87 -5.81 4.74
CA GLY A 148 10.65 -5.66 3.92
C GLY A 148 9.36 -5.77 4.75
N TYR A 149 9.39 -6.61 5.79
CA TYR A 149 8.29 -6.81 6.71
C TYR A 149 8.06 -5.65 7.70
N LEU A 150 9.13 -5.09 8.25
CA LEU A 150 9.08 -4.01 9.26
C LEU A 150 8.78 -2.64 8.65
N LEU A 151 9.17 -2.39 7.41
CA LEU A 151 9.00 -1.09 6.75
C LEU A 151 7.54 -0.57 6.77
N PRO A 152 6.50 -1.37 6.46
CA PRO A 152 5.10 -0.94 6.59
C PRO A 152 4.62 -0.67 8.02
N TYR A 153 5.22 -1.33 9.03
CA TYR A 153 4.92 -1.10 10.44
C TYR A 153 5.42 0.25 10.93
N VAL A 154 6.61 0.65 10.48
CA VAL A 154 7.24 1.93 10.83
C VAL A 154 6.72 3.06 9.94
N PHE A 155 6.72 2.88 8.63
CA PHE A 155 6.43 3.96 7.69
C PHE A 155 5.02 3.85 7.13
N ARG A 156 4.17 4.83 7.48
CA ARG A 156 2.77 4.86 7.01
C ARG A 156 2.64 4.85 5.49
N TRP A 157 3.58 5.49 4.80
CA TRP A 157 3.60 5.55 3.34
C TRP A 157 3.96 4.19 2.71
N CYS A 158 4.61 3.27 3.43
CA CYS A 158 4.91 1.92 2.96
C CYS A 158 3.72 0.95 3.03
N ARG A 159 2.57 1.34 3.62
CA ARG A 159 1.40 0.45 3.79
C ARG A 159 0.52 0.27 2.54
N GLN A 160 0.76 1.02 1.46
CA GLN A 160 -0.10 0.98 0.29
C GLN A 160 0.16 -0.26 -0.57
N ARG A 161 -0.81 -1.19 -0.55
CA ARG A 161 -0.82 -2.52 -1.19
C ARG A 161 -0.42 -2.58 -2.68
N VAL A 162 -0.49 -1.46 -3.39
CA VAL A 162 -0.32 -1.40 -4.86
C VAL A 162 1.08 -0.91 -5.26
N ARG A 163 1.84 -0.29 -4.36
CA ARG A 163 3.04 0.48 -4.75
C ARG A 163 4.38 -0.22 -4.49
N MET A 164 4.41 -1.43 -3.94
CA MET A 164 5.63 -2.23 -3.69
C MET A 164 6.79 -1.37 -3.12
N ARG A 165 6.43 -0.49 -2.18
CA ARG A 165 7.32 0.56 -1.66
C ARG A 165 8.42 -0.01 -0.78
N PRO A 166 8.13 -0.94 0.15
CA PRO A 166 9.16 -1.71 0.86
C PRO A 166 10.15 -2.37 -0.09
N ALA A 167 9.69 -3.04 -1.16
CA ALA A 167 10.58 -3.65 -2.14
C ALA A 167 11.54 -2.63 -2.78
N LEU A 168 11.04 -1.45 -3.16
CA LEU A 168 11.87 -0.37 -3.70
C LEU A 168 12.92 0.13 -2.68
N VAL A 169 12.55 0.27 -1.41
CA VAL A 169 13.50 0.67 -0.36
C VAL A 169 14.58 -0.39 -0.18
N CYS A 170 14.22 -1.67 -0.16
CA CYS A 170 15.18 -2.77 -0.08
C CYS A 170 16.14 -2.78 -1.29
N PHE A 171 15.62 -2.58 -2.50
CA PHE A 171 16.45 -2.45 -3.71
C PHE A 171 17.42 -1.28 -3.61
N LEU A 172 16.94 -0.08 -3.27
CA LEU A 172 17.79 1.12 -3.16
C LEU A 172 18.84 0.98 -2.06
N LEU A 173 18.48 0.36 -0.93
CA LEU A 173 19.42 0.09 0.15
C LEU A 173 20.48 -0.90 -0.29
N SER A 174 20.10 -2.00 -0.95
CA SER A 174 21.06 -2.99 -1.44
C SER A 174 21.98 -2.39 -2.51
N PHE A 175 21.43 -1.60 -3.43
CA PHE A 175 22.21 -0.87 -4.41
C PHE A 175 23.21 0.08 -3.74
N LEU A 176 22.78 0.83 -2.72
CA LEU A 176 23.66 1.73 -1.97
C LEU A 176 24.78 0.96 -1.26
N VAL A 177 24.47 -0.17 -0.63
CA VAL A 177 25.45 -1.03 0.04
C VAL A 177 26.53 -1.49 -0.93
N GLU A 178 26.16 -2.05 -2.08
CA GLU A 178 27.11 -2.50 -3.11
C GLU A 178 27.99 -1.35 -3.62
N ASN A 179 27.40 -0.16 -3.85
CA ASN A 179 28.16 1.02 -4.28
C ASN A 179 29.16 1.49 -3.21
N ILE A 180 28.78 1.48 -1.92
CA ILE A 180 29.69 1.83 -0.83
C ILE A 180 30.82 0.80 -0.73
N GLN A 181 30.53 -0.49 -0.87
CA GLN A 181 31.55 -1.55 -0.84
C GLN A 181 32.53 -1.44 -2.02
N LEU A 182 32.00 -1.12 -3.21
CA LEU A 182 32.79 -0.83 -4.42
C LEU A 182 33.74 0.36 -4.20
N MET A 183 33.21 1.50 -3.71
CA MET A 183 34.01 2.69 -3.40
C MET A 183 35.03 2.46 -2.28
N SER A 184 34.65 1.68 -1.27
CA SER A 184 35.49 1.39 -0.10
C SER A 184 36.56 0.36 -0.40
N ARG A 185 36.60 -0.20 -1.61
CA ARG A 185 37.57 -1.21 -2.02
C ARG A 185 37.53 -2.48 -1.15
N ARG A 186 36.37 -2.77 -0.55
CA ARG A 186 36.19 -3.86 0.44
C ARG A 186 35.49 -5.11 -0.12
N GLY A 187 35.05 -5.12 -1.38
CA GLY A 187 34.32 -6.26 -1.91
C GLY A 187 34.16 -6.28 -3.42
N LEU A 188 33.73 -7.46 -3.89
CA LEU A 188 33.13 -7.67 -5.21
C LEU A 188 31.84 -6.84 -5.32
N TYR A 189 31.65 -6.15 -6.45
CA TYR A 189 30.33 -5.65 -6.82
C TYR A 189 29.56 -6.80 -7.45
N ASP A 190 28.49 -7.22 -6.80
CA ASP A 190 27.68 -8.35 -7.25
C ASP A 190 26.22 -7.96 -7.44
N LEU A 191 25.75 -8.09 -8.67
CA LEU A 191 24.35 -7.84 -9.02
C LEU A 191 23.42 -8.90 -8.39
N ASP A 192 23.92 -10.11 -8.12
CA ASP A 192 23.13 -11.20 -7.55
C ASP A 192 22.75 -10.91 -6.10
N ASP A 193 23.65 -10.28 -5.34
CA ASP A 193 23.40 -9.77 -3.98
C ASP A 193 22.23 -8.76 -4.00
N ILE A 194 22.20 -7.83 -4.96
CA ILE A 194 21.09 -6.85 -5.12
C ILE A 194 19.77 -7.54 -5.44
N ILE A 195 19.79 -8.52 -6.33
CA ILE A 195 18.60 -9.28 -6.73
C ILE A 195 18.06 -10.07 -5.53
N ALA A 196 18.93 -10.82 -4.85
CA ALA A 196 18.59 -11.61 -3.66
C ALA A 196 17.96 -10.75 -2.56
N ASN A 197 18.58 -9.63 -2.23
CA ASN A 197 18.11 -8.68 -1.21
C ASN A 197 16.76 -8.07 -1.59
N THR A 198 16.55 -7.77 -2.88
CA THR A 198 15.26 -7.25 -3.38
C THR A 198 14.16 -8.30 -3.28
N ILE A 199 14.46 -9.57 -3.63
CA ILE A 199 13.54 -10.71 -3.46
C ILE A 199 13.17 -10.87 -1.97
N GLY A 200 14.14 -10.79 -1.07
CA GLY A 200 13.92 -10.78 0.38
C GLY A 200 12.95 -9.68 0.81
N GLY A 201 13.16 -8.46 0.32
CA GLY A 201 12.25 -7.33 0.57
C GLY A 201 10.82 -7.57 0.08
N ILE A 202 10.67 -8.13 -1.13
CA ILE A 202 9.36 -8.49 -1.71
C ILE A 202 8.66 -9.56 -0.85
N ILE A 203 9.38 -10.60 -0.44
CA ILE A 203 8.83 -11.66 0.43
C ILE A 203 8.39 -11.06 1.76
N GLY A 204 9.22 -10.20 2.38
CA GLY A 204 8.87 -9.50 3.62
C GLY A 204 7.60 -8.65 3.47
N GLU A 205 7.47 -7.89 2.39
CA GLU A 205 6.26 -7.10 2.10
C GLU A 205 5.03 -7.99 1.93
N PHE A 206 5.16 -9.11 1.19
CA PHE A 206 4.08 -10.06 1.01
C PHE A 206 3.64 -10.71 2.32
N LEU A 207 4.59 -11.07 3.19
CA LEU A 207 4.32 -11.59 4.52
C LEU A 207 3.60 -10.56 5.38
N TYR A 208 3.98 -9.28 5.32
CA TYR A 208 3.24 -8.20 5.98
C TYR A 208 1.79 -8.14 5.49
N ILE A 209 1.60 -8.10 4.17
CA ILE A 209 0.26 -8.02 3.56
C ILE A 209 -0.59 -9.23 3.92
N SER A 210 0.01 -10.41 4.09
CA SER A 210 -0.70 -11.64 4.40
C SER A 210 -1.02 -11.75 5.90
N PHE A 211 0.00 -11.67 6.76
CA PHE A 211 -0.15 -11.89 8.20
C PHE A 211 -0.71 -10.68 8.94
N ALA A 212 -0.19 -9.47 8.70
CA ALA A 212 -0.67 -8.28 9.39
C ALA A 212 -2.13 -8.02 9.01
N TYR A 213 -2.51 -8.16 7.74
CA TYR A 213 -3.90 -8.01 7.32
C TYR A 213 -4.82 -9.10 7.89
N MET A 214 -4.40 -10.38 7.83
CA MET A 214 -5.23 -11.49 8.32
C MET A 214 -5.46 -11.43 9.84
N LEU A 215 -4.45 -11.04 10.61
CA LEU A 215 -4.58 -10.92 12.06
C LEU A 215 -5.34 -9.66 12.47
N THR A 216 -5.23 -8.57 11.72
CA THR A 216 -5.90 -7.33 12.09
C THR A 216 -7.36 -7.24 11.61
N HIS A 217 -7.74 -8.00 10.57
CA HIS A 217 -9.10 -8.04 10.01
C HIS A 217 -9.65 -9.47 9.90
N PRO A 218 -10.12 -10.10 10.98
CA PRO A 218 -10.71 -11.44 10.90
C PRO A 218 -11.91 -11.52 9.94
N ALA A 219 -12.69 -10.43 9.81
CA ALA A 219 -13.83 -10.31 8.88
C ALA A 219 -13.42 -10.12 7.39
N TRP A 220 -12.11 -10.03 7.09
CA TRP A 220 -11.66 -9.91 5.70
C TRP A 220 -11.99 -11.15 4.88
N LYS A 221 -12.04 -12.33 5.50
CA LYS A 221 -12.35 -13.59 4.81
C LYS A 221 -13.76 -13.55 4.23
N ASP A 222 -14.73 -13.11 5.03
CA ASP A 222 -16.13 -12.97 4.61
C ASP A 222 -16.26 -11.89 3.52
N SER A 223 -15.54 -10.78 3.69
CA SER A 223 -15.49 -9.70 2.70
C SER A 223 -14.84 -10.14 1.38
N LEU A 224 -13.80 -10.97 1.43
CA LEU A 224 -13.11 -11.49 0.25
C LEU A 224 -13.99 -12.50 -0.49
N HIS A 225 -14.62 -13.43 0.24
CA HIS A 225 -15.56 -14.38 -0.34
C HIS A 225 -16.73 -13.65 -1.01
N GLY A 226 -17.29 -12.65 -0.33
CA GLY A 226 -18.31 -11.76 -0.88
C GLY A 226 -17.81 -11.03 -2.14
N TYR A 227 -16.62 -10.43 -2.10
CA TYR A 227 -16.03 -9.74 -3.25
C TYR A 227 -15.76 -10.68 -4.44
N GLN A 228 -15.21 -11.87 -4.21
CA GLN A 228 -14.94 -12.85 -5.26
C GLN A 228 -16.24 -13.39 -5.87
N ALA A 229 -17.25 -13.67 -5.06
CA ALA A 229 -18.58 -14.06 -5.52
C ALA A 229 -19.22 -12.94 -6.35
N TRP A 230 -19.23 -11.71 -5.82
CA TRP A 230 -19.70 -10.52 -6.52
C TRP A 230 -18.94 -10.29 -7.83
N ARG A 231 -17.60 -10.36 -7.83
CA ARG A 231 -16.77 -10.13 -9.02
C ARG A 231 -17.05 -11.16 -10.11
N ARG A 232 -17.20 -12.44 -9.76
CA ARG A 232 -17.59 -13.48 -10.72
C ARG A 232 -18.95 -13.20 -11.34
N GLN A 233 -19.92 -12.73 -10.55
CA GLN A 233 -21.23 -12.32 -11.06
C GLN A 233 -21.14 -11.03 -11.89
N ALA A 234 -20.41 -10.02 -11.44
CA ALA A 234 -20.27 -8.72 -12.07
C ALA A 234 -19.56 -8.81 -13.43
N LEU A 235 -18.55 -9.68 -13.56
CA LEU A 235 -17.88 -9.94 -14.85
C LEU A 235 -18.83 -10.54 -15.90
N ARG A 236 -19.93 -11.17 -15.48
CA ARG A 236 -20.99 -11.66 -16.37
C ARG A 236 -22.08 -10.60 -16.64
N LYS A 237 -22.01 -9.43 -16.00
CA LYS A 237 -22.98 -8.33 -16.14
C LYS A 237 -22.46 -7.27 -17.12
N THR A 238 -23.40 -6.54 -17.72
CA THR A 238 -23.16 -5.64 -18.86
C THR A 238 -22.22 -4.46 -18.57
N LEU A 239 -22.38 -3.72 -17.47
CA LEU A 239 -21.62 -2.48 -17.25
C LEU A 239 -20.21 -2.68 -16.65
N TYR A 240 -20.02 -3.71 -15.82
CA TYR A 240 -18.74 -3.89 -15.09
C TYR A 240 -17.59 -4.33 -16.00
N SER A 241 -17.89 -4.97 -17.14
CA SER A 241 -16.89 -5.27 -18.17
C SER A 241 -16.22 -4.00 -18.70
N PHE A 242 -16.96 -2.88 -18.77
CA PHE A 242 -16.49 -1.57 -19.22
C PHE A 242 -16.03 -0.64 -18.10
N ARG A 243 -15.86 -1.14 -16.86
CA ARG A 243 -15.50 -0.34 -15.66
C ARG A 243 -14.25 0.54 -15.81
N ARG A 244 -13.37 0.26 -16.77
CA ARG A 244 -12.18 1.08 -17.04
C ARG A 244 -12.49 2.35 -17.84
N GLY A 245 -13.62 2.42 -18.54
CA GLY A 245 -14.04 3.55 -19.37
C GLY A 245 -15.37 4.17 -18.98
N ILE A 246 -16.13 3.57 -18.07
CA ILE A 246 -17.40 4.10 -17.56
C ILE A 246 -17.21 4.63 -16.14
N ALA A 247 -17.60 5.88 -15.92
CA ALA A 247 -17.67 6.50 -14.61
C ALA A 247 -18.95 7.33 -14.52
N VAL A 248 -19.46 7.54 -13.29
CA VAL A 248 -20.51 8.53 -13.05
C VAL A 248 -19.91 9.90 -13.34
N SER A 249 -20.39 10.56 -14.39
CA SER A 249 -19.86 11.83 -14.86
C SER A 249 -20.58 13.04 -14.26
N ARG A 250 -21.88 12.88 -14.00
CA ARG A 250 -22.77 13.97 -13.64
C ARG A 250 -23.79 13.54 -12.59
N THR A 251 -24.02 14.41 -11.63
CA THR A 251 -25.17 14.35 -10.72
C THR A 251 -26.15 15.48 -11.05
N VAL A 252 -27.44 15.22 -10.85
CA VAL A 252 -28.51 16.21 -11.07
C VAL A 252 -29.13 16.53 -9.71
N LEU A 253 -29.14 17.82 -9.39
CA LEU A 253 -29.75 18.38 -8.19
C LEU A 253 -30.83 19.37 -8.61
N TYR A 254 -31.79 19.60 -7.73
CA TYR A 254 -32.90 20.53 -7.92
C TYR A 254 -32.78 21.65 -6.90
N THR A 255 -33.17 22.84 -7.32
CA THR A 255 -33.16 24.03 -6.46
C THR A 255 -34.38 24.88 -6.75
N ALA A 256 -34.87 25.58 -5.72
CA ALA A 256 -35.87 26.63 -5.86
C ALA A 256 -35.23 28.02 -6.00
N GLU A 257 -33.93 28.15 -5.70
CA GLU A 257 -33.24 29.43 -5.59
C GLU A 257 -31.92 29.40 -6.37
N PRO A 258 -31.95 29.54 -7.71
CA PRO A 258 -30.79 29.36 -8.57
C PRO A 258 -29.66 30.34 -8.29
N ASP A 259 -29.97 31.55 -7.83
CA ASP A 259 -28.95 32.56 -7.52
C ASP A 259 -28.19 32.26 -6.21
N LYS A 260 -28.88 31.71 -5.20
CA LYS A 260 -28.21 31.20 -3.98
C LYS A 260 -27.29 30.03 -4.27
N VAL A 261 -27.68 29.15 -5.20
CA VAL A 261 -26.81 28.05 -5.66
C VAL A 261 -25.53 28.60 -6.29
N MET A 262 -25.63 29.63 -7.13
CA MET A 262 -24.43 30.27 -7.70
C MET A 262 -23.53 30.84 -6.61
N GLU A 263 -24.07 31.65 -5.70
CA GLU A 263 -23.28 32.26 -4.61
C GLU A 263 -22.58 31.19 -3.75
N PHE A 264 -23.31 30.16 -3.34
CA PHE A 264 -22.79 29.14 -2.44
C PHE A 264 -21.79 28.21 -3.12
N TYR A 265 -22.19 27.55 -4.22
CA TYR A 265 -21.37 26.51 -4.84
C TYR A 265 -20.17 27.11 -5.57
N THR A 266 -20.32 28.25 -6.24
CA THR A 266 -19.17 28.87 -6.94
C THR A 266 -18.37 29.76 -6.01
N GLY A 267 -19.02 30.63 -5.23
CA GLY A 267 -18.36 31.62 -4.38
C GLY A 267 -17.73 31.03 -3.12
N ARG A 268 -18.39 30.09 -2.45
CA ARG A 268 -17.91 29.54 -1.16
C ARG A 268 -17.25 28.17 -1.29
N LEU A 269 -17.82 27.26 -2.07
CA LEU A 269 -17.28 25.91 -2.27
C LEU A 269 -16.24 25.81 -3.41
N GLY A 270 -16.17 26.81 -4.30
CA GLY A 270 -15.16 26.86 -5.36
C GLY A 270 -15.45 26.00 -6.59
N PHE A 271 -16.73 25.69 -6.87
CA PHE A 271 -17.12 25.08 -8.13
C PHE A 271 -16.92 26.07 -9.29
N ARG A 272 -16.48 25.54 -10.43
CA ARG A 272 -16.41 26.29 -11.68
C ARG A 272 -17.74 26.21 -12.42
N LEU A 273 -18.29 27.36 -12.84
CA LEU A 273 -19.41 27.40 -13.77
C LEU A 273 -18.98 26.92 -15.16
N ILE A 274 -19.70 25.96 -15.71
CA ILE A 274 -19.49 25.43 -17.08
C ILE A 274 -20.52 26.00 -18.03
N ALA A 275 -21.79 25.94 -17.64
CA ALA A 275 -22.88 26.46 -18.47
C ALA A 275 -24.04 26.94 -17.59
N ARG A 276 -24.76 27.96 -18.05
CA ARG A 276 -26.03 28.41 -17.47
C ARG A 276 -27.00 28.60 -18.63
N LEU A 277 -28.06 27.81 -18.62
CA LEU A 277 -29.14 27.87 -19.62
C LEU A 277 -30.40 28.34 -18.93
N ARG A 278 -31.10 29.29 -19.55
CA ARG A 278 -32.36 29.83 -19.04
C ARG A 278 -33.40 29.76 -20.14
N ASP A 279 -34.48 29.06 -19.88
CA ASP A 279 -35.67 29.08 -20.71
C ASP A 279 -36.59 30.17 -20.18
N LYS A 280 -36.82 31.21 -20.98
CA LYS A 280 -37.66 32.34 -20.58
C LYS A 280 -39.15 32.01 -20.69
N GLU A 281 -39.53 31.09 -21.57
CA GLU A 281 -40.94 30.74 -21.82
C GLU A 281 -41.44 29.79 -20.72
N ALA A 282 -40.66 28.76 -20.41
CA ALA A 282 -40.97 27.82 -19.34
C ALA A 282 -40.58 28.32 -17.95
N GLY A 283 -39.80 29.41 -17.87
CA GLY A 283 -39.24 29.92 -16.61
C GLY A 283 -38.22 28.98 -15.96
N THR A 284 -37.73 27.97 -16.69
CA THR A 284 -36.79 26.98 -16.16
C THR A 284 -35.34 27.46 -16.30
N GLN A 285 -34.48 26.95 -15.42
CA GLN A 285 -33.06 27.26 -15.47
C GLN A 285 -32.22 26.02 -15.18
N VAL A 286 -31.15 25.82 -15.94
CA VAL A 286 -30.18 24.76 -15.72
C VAL A 286 -28.80 25.38 -15.52
N ILE A 287 -28.14 25.03 -14.43
CA ILE A 287 -26.79 25.48 -14.07
C ILE A 287 -25.89 24.26 -14.00
N LEU A 288 -24.86 24.22 -14.84
CA LEU A 288 -23.86 23.16 -14.82
C LEU A 288 -22.59 23.67 -14.14
N LEU A 289 -22.26 23.07 -13.00
CA LEU A 289 -21.07 23.36 -12.21
C LEU A 289 -20.10 22.17 -12.22
N GLN A 290 -18.81 22.44 -12.04
CA GLN A 290 -17.76 21.41 -12.02
C GLN A 290 -16.81 21.61 -10.84
N LEU A 291 -16.50 20.50 -10.15
CA LEU A 291 -15.43 20.42 -9.15
C LEU A 291 -14.59 19.17 -9.41
N GLY A 292 -13.33 19.37 -9.81
CA GLY A 292 -12.45 18.27 -10.24
C GLY A 292 -13.01 17.53 -11.46
N ARG A 293 -13.26 16.23 -11.32
CA ARG A 293 -13.85 15.39 -12.38
C ARG A 293 -15.39 15.25 -12.29
N CYS A 294 -16.00 15.80 -11.24
CA CYS A 294 -17.44 15.71 -11.02
C CYS A 294 -18.16 16.91 -11.63
N GLN A 295 -19.27 16.67 -12.34
CA GLN A 295 -20.21 17.71 -12.77
C GLN A 295 -21.47 17.63 -11.91
N ALA A 296 -21.93 18.77 -11.41
CA ALA A 296 -23.19 18.93 -10.72
C ALA A 296 -24.11 19.83 -11.55
N GLU A 297 -25.24 19.30 -11.98
CA GLU A 297 -26.25 20.02 -12.76
C GLU A 297 -27.41 20.39 -11.84
N PHE A 298 -27.60 21.68 -11.59
CA PHE A 298 -28.70 22.22 -10.80
C PHE A 298 -29.83 22.64 -11.73
N ARG A 299 -31.01 22.04 -11.52
CA ARG A 299 -32.23 22.34 -12.26
C ARG A 299 -33.19 23.14 -11.40
N PHE A 300 -33.66 24.24 -11.94
CA PHE A 300 -34.75 25.03 -11.41
C PHE A 300 -35.95 24.87 -12.34
N ASP A 301 -37.05 24.40 -11.79
CA ASP A 301 -38.33 24.25 -12.46
C ASP A 301 -39.44 24.75 -11.53
N PRO A 302 -40.09 25.89 -11.83
CA PRO A 302 -41.12 26.45 -10.95
C PRO A 302 -42.36 25.56 -10.83
N SER A 303 -42.56 24.63 -11.77
CA SER A 303 -43.69 23.69 -11.75
C SER A 303 -43.44 22.46 -10.87
N ARG A 304 -42.20 22.23 -10.43
CA ARG A 304 -41.81 21.04 -9.67
C ARG A 304 -41.21 21.41 -8.31
N PRO A 305 -41.71 20.81 -7.21
CA PRO A 305 -41.07 20.99 -5.91
C PRO A 305 -39.67 20.36 -5.91
N VAL A 306 -38.77 20.94 -5.11
CA VAL A 306 -37.45 20.37 -4.87
C VAL A 306 -37.61 19.06 -4.09
N PRO A 307 -37.07 17.92 -4.57
CA PRO A 307 -37.13 16.67 -3.84
C PRO A 307 -36.41 16.75 -2.49
N GLU A 308 -36.96 16.10 -1.47
CA GLU A 308 -36.27 15.93 -0.18
C GLU A 308 -35.14 14.90 -0.28
N GLY A 309 -34.10 15.05 0.54
CA GLY A 309 -33.03 14.06 0.68
C GLY A 309 -31.99 14.06 -0.44
N GLN A 310 -31.75 15.21 -1.08
CA GLN A 310 -30.66 15.34 -2.05
C GLN A 310 -29.30 15.22 -1.34
N GLU A 311 -28.40 14.39 -1.87
CA GLU A 311 -27.07 14.18 -1.28
C GLU A 311 -25.95 14.29 -2.32
N LEU A 312 -24.82 14.84 -1.88
CA LEU A 312 -23.61 14.99 -2.68
C LEU A 312 -22.40 14.62 -1.83
N SER A 313 -21.62 13.62 -2.24
CA SER A 313 -20.49 13.13 -1.45
C SER A 313 -19.14 13.36 -2.12
N PHE A 314 -18.15 13.80 -1.34
CA PHE A 314 -16.78 14.04 -1.76
C PHE A 314 -15.77 13.28 -0.90
N TYR A 315 -14.58 13.05 -1.47
CA TYR A 315 -13.42 12.56 -0.73
C TYR A 315 -12.38 13.67 -0.59
N ALA A 316 -11.82 13.80 0.61
CA ALA A 316 -10.75 14.75 0.91
C ALA A 316 -9.59 14.04 1.62
N ALA A 317 -8.36 14.30 1.18
CA ALA A 317 -7.16 13.71 1.78
C ALA A 317 -6.75 14.37 3.11
N LYS A 318 -7.22 15.59 3.39
CA LYS A 318 -6.90 16.38 4.60
C LYS A 318 -8.17 17.00 5.18
N ILE A 319 -9.02 16.18 5.79
CA ILE A 319 -10.28 16.59 6.42
C ILE A 319 -10.14 17.84 7.32
N PRO A 320 -9.16 17.94 8.24
CA PRO A 320 -9.04 19.11 9.12
C PRO A 320 -8.81 20.42 8.37
N SER A 321 -7.89 20.42 7.40
CA SER A 321 -7.58 21.61 6.60
C SER A 321 -8.76 22.03 5.72
N VAL A 322 -9.53 21.07 5.21
CA VAL A 322 -10.75 21.37 4.44
C VAL A 322 -11.81 22.00 5.33
N ARG A 323 -12.06 21.43 6.52
CA ARG A 323 -13.00 21.97 7.50
C ARG A 323 -12.65 23.41 7.90
N GLU A 324 -11.39 23.66 8.25
CA GLU A 324 -10.92 25.00 8.64
C GLU A 324 -11.16 26.04 7.52
N ARG A 325 -10.87 25.66 6.27
CA ARG A 325 -11.10 26.53 5.11
C ARG A 325 -12.58 26.81 4.89
N LEU A 326 -13.45 25.81 5.04
CA LEU A 326 -14.90 25.98 4.92
C LEU A 326 -15.45 26.91 6.01
N GLN A 327 -14.98 26.75 7.24
CA GLN A 327 -15.37 27.60 8.36
C GLN A 327 -14.90 29.05 8.18
N THR A 328 -13.70 29.26 7.64
CA THR A 328 -13.20 30.62 7.32
C THR A 328 -14.07 31.30 6.25
N ASN A 329 -14.67 30.52 5.35
CA ASN A 329 -15.62 31.00 4.34
C ASN A 329 -17.07 31.07 4.86
N GLY A 330 -17.29 30.98 6.17
CA GLY A 330 -18.60 31.10 6.79
C GLY A 330 -19.55 29.93 6.49
N ILE A 331 -19.01 28.73 6.24
CA ILE A 331 -19.81 27.51 6.07
C ILE A 331 -19.78 26.71 7.37
N GLU A 332 -20.96 26.51 7.97
CA GLU A 332 -21.12 25.63 9.12
C GLU A 332 -20.94 24.16 8.72
N CYS A 333 -20.18 23.43 9.54
CA CYS A 333 -19.87 22.03 9.34
C CYS A 333 -20.40 21.23 10.53
N SER A 334 -21.01 20.08 10.28
CA SER A 334 -21.46 19.16 11.33
C SER A 334 -20.29 18.70 12.22
N PRO A 335 -20.58 18.14 13.41
CA PRO A 335 -19.62 17.30 14.11
C PRO A 335 -19.10 16.17 13.21
N ASP A 336 -17.90 15.70 13.49
CA ASP A 336 -17.36 14.50 12.83
C ASP A 336 -18.25 13.30 13.14
N PHE A 337 -18.51 12.47 12.13
CA PHE A 337 -19.20 11.20 12.27
C PHE A 337 -18.40 10.08 11.61
N GLU A 338 -18.71 8.85 12.00
CA GLU A 338 -18.21 7.63 11.37
C GLU A 338 -19.36 6.97 10.61
N ASP A 339 -19.19 6.76 9.31
CA ASP A 339 -20.18 6.07 8.49
C ASP A 339 -20.22 4.58 8.86
N PRO A 340 -21.37 4.02 9.29
CA PRO A 340 -21.47 2.63 9.71
C PRO A 340 -21.14 1.64 8.58
N CYS A 341 -21.35 2.04 7.32
CA CYS A 341 -21.13 1.19 6.15
C CYS A 341 -19.67 1.18 5.72
N SER A 342 -19.02 2.35 5.63
CA SER A 342 -17.64 2.46 5.16
C SER A 342 -16.59 2.51 6.28
N ARG A 343 -17.01 2.73 7.53
CA ARG A 343 -16.16 3.06 8.70
C ARG A 343 -15.24 4.25 8.47
N ARG A 344 -15.59 5.11 7.50
CA ARG A 344 -14.84 6.31 7.19
C ARG A 344 -15.33 7.46 8.05
N ARG A 345 -14.37 8.29 8.46
CA ARG A 345 -14.68 9.57 9.09
C ARG A 345 -15.14 10.56 8.04
N GLY A 346 -16.10 11.38 8.42
CA GLY A 346 -16.53 12.48 7.60
C GLY A 346 -17.28 13.52 8.41
N PHE A 347 -17.66 14.59 7.71
CA PHE A 347 -18.59 15.58 8.21
C PHE A 347 -19.47 16.00 7.05
N PHE A 348 -20.61 16.60 7.36
CA PHE A 348 -21.51 17.11 6.34
C PHE A 348 -21.80 18.58 6.57
N LEU A 349 -22.24 19.22 5.50
CA LEU A 349 -22.73 20.59 5.46
C LEU A 349 -23.98 20.63 4.59
N THR A 350 -24.81 21.65 4.75
CA THR A 350 -26.08 21.76 4.05
C THR A 350 -26.01 22.89 3.03
N GLY A 351 -26.34 22.59 1.78
CA GLY A 351 -26.49 23.59 0.73
C GLY A 351 -27.76 24.42 0.87
N PRO A 352 -27.85 25.57 0.21
CA PRO A 352 -29.05 26.43 0.23
C PRO A 352 -30.29 25.74 -0.37
N ASP A 353 -30.08 24.71 -1.16
CA ASP A 353 -31.07 23.86 -1.82
C ASP A 353 -31.49 22.63 -0.99
N GLY A 354 -31.08 22.57 0.29
CA GLY A 354 -31.33 21.42 1.18
C GLY A 354 -30.46 20.20 0.87
N THR A 355 -29.56 20.29 -0.12
CA THR A 355 -28.63 19.22 -0.46
C THR A 355 -27.66 18.98 0.69
N ARG A 356 -27.61 17.75 1.19
CA ARG A 356 -26.63 17.31 2.17
C ARG A 356 -25.31 17.00 1.47
N ILE A 357 -24.30 17.81 1.74
CA ILE A 357 -22.97 17.66 1.17
C ILE A 357 -22.06 16.99 2.18
N THR A 358 -21.66 15.75 1.92
CA THR A 358 -20.84 14.94 2.82
C THR A 358 -19.40 14.88 2.33
N ILE A 359 -18.44 15.09 3.23
CA ILE A 359 -17.01 15.00 2.94
C ILE A 359 -16.40 13.87 3.77
N TYR A 360 -15.93 12.83 3.09
CA TYR A 360 -15.28 11.67 3.69
C TYR A 360 -13.75 11.76 3.60
N ASP A 361 -13.06 11.16 4.57
CA ASP A 361 -11.62 10.92 4.48
C ASP A 361 -11.33 9.98 3.29
N ALA A 362 -10.29 10.31 2.53
CA ALA A 362 -9.84 9.53 1.39
C ALA A 362 -9.06 8.26 1.80
N ASN A 363 -8.59 8.17 3.05
CA ASN A 363 -7.76 7.07 3.54
C ASN A 363 -8.53 6.00 4.32
#